data_AF-A0A239BWE1-F1
#
_entry.id   AF-A0A239BWE1-F1
#
_cell.length_a   1.000
_cell.length_b   1.000
_cell.length_c   1.000
_cell.angle_alpha   90.00
_cell.angle_beta   90.00
_cell.angle_gamma   90.00
#
_symmetry.space_group_name_H-M   'P 1'
#
loop_
_entity.id
_entity.type
_entity.pdbx_description
1 polymer ?
#
loop_
_entity_poly.entity_id
_entity_poly.type
_entity_poly.pdbx_seq_one_letter_code
_entity_poly.pdbx_strand_id
1 'polypeptide(L)'
;MVDVDDPRPHHAMLREIFDLERTWREGPDNGASDEFEQIYLTAFLLFLIGDPADSYRLYGAKFRTGDMDLGIGFDAQAIFGAGRRETLRWLSENGHTDECAHLSDWLSQTEDPEIEDWARQVRDYFYSPDGVLLLDEL
;
A
#
# COMPACT_ATOMS: atom_id res chain seq x y z
N MET A 1 12.52 -8.13 22.71
CA MET A 1 13.05 -7.40 21.54
C MET A 1 11.91 -7.32 20.56
N VAL A 2 11.38 -6.13 20.29
CA VAL A 2 10.48 -5.94 19.16
C VAL A 2 11.39 -5.99 17.95
N ASP A 3 11.18 -6.97 17.08
CA ASP A 3 11.81 -7.01 15.78
C ASP A 3 11.28 -5.79 15.01
N VAL A 4 12.12 -4.77 14.83
CA VAL A 4 11.73 -3.50 14.18
C VAL A 4 11.43 -3.74 12.69
N ASP A 5 11.87 -4.88 12.15
CA ASP A 5 11.75 -5.24 10.73
C ASP A 5 10.42 -5.93 10.40
N ASP A 6 9.63 -6.36 11.40
CA ASP A 6 8.33 -6.99 11.19
C ASP A 6 7.17 -6.03 11.50
N PRO A 7 6.44 -5.50 10.49
CA PRO A 7 5.30 -4.62 10.72
C PRO A 7 4.04 -5.34 11.22
N ARG A 8 3.96 -6.67 11.16
CA ARG A 8 2.75 -7.44 11.50
C ARG A 8 2.21 -7.21 12.92
N PRO A 9 3.03 -7.09 13.98
CA PRO A 9 2.54 -6.76 15.32
C PRO A 9 1.82 -5.41 15.40
N HIS A 10 2.10 -4.50 14.45
CA HIS A 10 1.56 -3.15 14.39
C HIS A 10 0.39 -2.99 13.42
N HIS A 11 -0.06 -4.08 12.77
CA HIS A 11 -1.05 -4.04 11.69
C HIS A 11 -2.31 -3.24 12.02
N ALA A 12 -2.89 -3.43 13.21
CA ALA A 12 -4.09 -2.71 13.64
C ALA A 12 -3.83 -1.20 13.77
N MET A 13 -2.69 -0.81 14.34
CA MET A 13 -2.30 0.59 14.48
C MET A 13 -2.02 1.24 13.12
N LEU A 14 -1.38 0.50 12.20
CA LEU A 14 -1.11 0.97 10.84
C LEU A 14 -2.41 1.26 10.07
N ARG A 15 -3.41 0.36 10.19
CA ARG A 15 -4.75 0.58 9.62
C ARG A 15 -5.41 1.82 10.22
N GLU A 16 -5.32 2.01 11.53
CA GLU A 16 -5.91 3.16 12.22
C GLU A 16 -5.29 4.48 11.75
N ILE A 17 -3.96 4.57 11.71
CA ILE A 17 -3.25 5.78 11.24
C ILE A 17 -3.61 6.06 9.78
N PHE A 18 -3.62 5.03 8.93
CA PHE A 18 -3.98 5.16 7.52
C PHE A 18 -5.41 5.68 7.33
N ASP A 19 -6.38 5.09 8.04
CA ASP A 19 -7.78 5.49 7.95
C ASP A 19 -8.00 6.93 8.49
N LEU A 20 -7.31 7.32 9.57
CA LEU A 20 -7.36 8.68 10.12
C LEU A 20 -6.87 9.72 9.12
N GLU A 21 -5.71 9.52 8.51
CA GLU A 21 -5.18 10.47 7.53
C GLU A 21 -6.02 10.50 6.25
N ARG A 22 -6.50 9.35 5.77
CA ARG A 22 -7.42 9.31 4.62
C ARG A 22 -8.67 10.15 4.88
N THR A 23 -9.31 9.98 6.05
CA THR A 23 -10.48 10.76 6.44
C THR A 23 -10.17 12.26 6.56
N TRP A 24 -8.99 12.63 7.06
CA TRP A 24 -8.57 14.02 7.10
C TRP A 24 -8.41 14.62 5.69
N ARG A 25 -7.78 13.89 4.76
CA ARG A 25 -7.58 14.31 3.36
C ARG A 25 -8.88 14.41 2.56
N GLU A 26 -9.88 13.59 2.87
CA GLU A 26 -11.24 13.66 2.29
C GLU A 26 -12.09 14.77 2.92
N GLY A 27 -11.58 15.39 3.99
CA GLY A 27 -12.23 16.48 4.70
C GLY A 27 -12.20 17.82 3.95
N PRO A 28 -12.81 18.86 4.55
CA PRO A 28 -12.85 20.19 3.95
C PRO A 28 -11.50 20.92 3.97
N ASP A 29 -10.56 20.47 4.82
CA ASP A 29 -9.19 20.96 4.83
C ASP A 29 -8.45 20.28 3.68
N ASN A 30 -7.96 21.09 2.75
CA ASN A 30 -7.47 20.70 1.43
C ASN A 30 -6.10 19.97 1.45
N GLY A 31 -5.76 19.27 2.53
CA GLY A 31 -4.58 18.38 2.63
C GLY A 31 -3.21 19.05 2.48
N ALA A 32 -3.18 20.35 2.16
CA ALA A 32 -1.97 21.14 1.94
C ALA A 32 -1.38 21.58 3.29
N SER A 33 -0.87 20.61 4.05
CA SER A 33 -0.05 20.85 5.24
C SER A 33 1.36 20.37 4.97
N ASP A 34 2.37 21.07 5.48
CA ASP A 34 3.79 20.64 5.45
C ASP A 34 4.07 19.51 6.46
N GLU A 35 3.04 18.76 6.84
CA GLU A 35 3.12 17.67 7.81
C GLU A 35 3.63 16.38 7.15
N PHE A 36 4.21 15.51 7.99
CA PHE A 36 4.64 14.20 7.53
C PHE A 36 3.42 13.37 7.06
N GLU A 37 3.48 12.89 5.83
CA GLU A 37 2.39 12.16 5.19
C GLU A 37 2.42 10.67 5.59
N GLN A 38 1.76 10.34 6.70
CA GLN A 38 1.71 8.98 7.26
C GLN A 38 1.04 7.97 6.31
N ILE A 39 0.14 8.43 5.45
CA ILE A 39 -0.63 7.58 4.54
C ILE A 39 0.28 6.80 3.58
N TYR A 40 1.39 7.41 3.12
CA TYR A 40 2.35 6.74 2.23
C TYR A 40 3.16 5.67 2.98
N LEU A 41 3.67 6.01 4.17
CA LEU A 41 4.42 5.06 5.00
C LEU A 41 3.54 3.89 5.44
N THR A 42 2.34 4.16 5.92
CA THR A 42 1.40 3.13 6.35
C THR A 42 0.94 2.27 5.17
N ALA A 43 0.69 2.84 3.99
CA ALA A 43 0.39 2.06 2.79
C ALA A 43 1.52 1.09 2.43
N PHE A 44 2.77 1.55 2.48
CA PHE A 44 3.94 0.72 2.24
C PHE A 44 4.04 -0.43 3.26
N LEU A 45 3.86 -0.15 4.56
CA LEU A 45 3.92 -1.17 5.60
C LEU A 45 2.76 -2.18 5.50
N LEU A 46 1.56 -1.72 5.15
CA LEU A 46 0.41 -2.60 4.88
C LEU A 46 0.64 -3.48 3.65
N PHE A 47 1.25 -2.93 2.59
CA PHE A 47 1.69 -3.70 1.44
C PHE A 47 2.69 -4.81 1.83
N LEU A 48 3.66 -4.50 2.71
CA LEU A 48 4.62 -5.49 3.23
C LEU A 48 3.95 -6.59 4.07
N ILE A 49 2.94 -6.23 4.88
CA ILE A 49 2.14 -7.21 5.65
C ILE A 49 1.38 -8.15 4.70
N GLY A 50 0.82 -7.62 3.61
CA GLY A 50 0.20 -8.40 2.56
C GLY A 50 -1.13 -9.07 2.95
N ASP A 51 -1.90 -8.47 3.87
CA ASP A 51 -3.27 -8.93 4.16
C ASP A 51 -4.22 -8.45 3.04
N PRO A 52 -4.93 -9.34 2.32
CA PRO A 52 -5.84 -8.94 1.25
C PRO A 52 -7.00 -8.05 1.73
N ALA A 53 -7.33 -8.04 3.03
CA ALA A 53 -8.32 -7.12 3.58
C ALA A 53 -7.87 -5.65 3.58
N ASP A 54 -6.58 -5.38 3.35
CA ASP A 54 -6.07 -4.01 3.17
C ASP A 54 -6.28 -3.49 1.75
N SER A 55 -6.43 -4.36 0.75
CA SER A 55 -6.55 -3.97 -0.65
C SER A 55 -7.71 -3.01 -0.90
N TYR A 56 -8.86 -3.21 -0.24
CA TYR A 56 -9.98 -2.28 -0.34
C TYR A 56 -9.65 -0.89 0.23
N ARG A 57 -8.93 -0.83 1.36
CA ARG A 57 -8.50 0.44 1.99
C ARG A 57 -7.54 1.20 1.09
N LEU A 58 -6.54 0.49 0.57
CA LEU A 58 -5.52 1.04 -0.34
C LEU A 58 -6.14 1.48 -1.66
N TYR A 59 -7.09 0.71 -2.21
CA TYR A 59 -7.86 1.12 -3.38
C TYR A 59 -8.60 2.45 -3.14
N GLY A 60 -9.30 2.55 -2.01
CA GLY A 60 -10.03 3.75 -1.63
C GLY A 60 -9.12 4.97 -1.61
N ALA A 61 -7.95 4.85 -1.00
CA ALA A 61 -6.97 5.91 -1.02
C ALA A 61 -6.51 6.27 -2.44
N LYS A 62 -6.01 5.31 -3.22
CA LYS A 62 -5.42 5.56 -4.54
C LYS A 62 -6.39 6.16 -5.56
N PHE A 63 -7.65 5.72 -5.54
CA PHE A 63 -8.60 6.05 -6.61
C PHE A 63 -9.78 6.94 -6.17
N ARG A 64 -9.94 7.19 -4.86
CA ARG A 64 -11.06 8.01 -4.34
C ARG A 64 -10.60 9.21 -3.51
N THR A 65 -9.44 9.14 -2.88
CA THR A 65 -8.85 10.26 -2.15
C THR A 65 -8.05 11.13 -3.12
N GLY A 66 -8.23 12.45 -3.08
CA GLY A 66 -7.60 13.39 -4.00
C GLY A 66 -6.07 13.44 -3.88
N ASP A 67 -5.39 13.52 -5.03
CA ASP A 67 -3.93 13.63 -5.25
C ASP A 67 -3.05 12.70 -4.40
N MET A 68 -3.07 11.40 -4.74
CA MET A 68 -2.17 10.37 -4.18
C MET A 68 -0.99 10.06 -5.11
N ASP A 69 -0.71 10.92 -6.09
CA ASP A 69 0.26 10.69 -7.17
C ASP A 69 1.63 11.35 -6.92
N LEU A 70 2.03 11.54 -5.66
CA LEU A 70 3.27 12.24 -5.30
C LEU A 70 4.58 11.50 -5.68
N GLY A 71 4.52 10.38 -6.40
CA GLY A 71 5.70 9.73 -6.98
C GLY A 71 6.69 9.13 -5.97
N ILE A 72 6.37 9.17 -4.67
CA ILE A 72 7.16 8.59 -3.59
C ILE A 72 6.34 7.54 -2.82
N GLY A 73 6.33 6.30 -3.32
CA GLY A 73 6.09 5.12 -2.49
C GLY A 73 4.69 4.53 -2.41
N PHE A 74 3.62 5.21 -2.87
CA PHE A 74 2.28 4.62 -2.95
C PHE A 74 1.70 4.70 -4.37
N ASP A 75 1.93 3.64 -5.14
CA ASP A 75 1.31 3.46 -6.44
C ASP A 75 0.32 2.29 -6.42
N ALA A 76 -0.49 2.12 -7.47
CA ALA A 76 -1.58 1.14 -7.53
C ALA A 76 -1.11 -0.31 -7.26
N GLN A 77 0.17 -0.60 -7.48
CA GLN A 77 0.85 -1.86 -7.16
C GLN A 77 0.76 -2.21 -5.67
N ALA A 78 0.75 -1.21 -4.78
CA ALA A 78 0.65 -1.42 -3.33
C ALA A 78 -0.67 -2.11 -2.91
N ILE A 79 -1.73 -1.96 -3.72
CA ILE A 79 -3.03 -2.62 -3.50
C ILE A 79 -2.90 -4.14 -3.52
N PHE A 80 -1.87 -4.66 -4.20
CA PHE A 80 -1.64 -6.09 -4.42
C PHE A 80 -0.63 -6.71 -3.45
N GLY A 81 -0.53 -6.22 -2.20
CA GLY A 81 0.38 -6.76 -1.17
C GLY A 81 0.22 -8.27 -0.92
N ALA A 82 -1.00 -8.80 -1.01
CA ALA A 82 -1.30 -10.23 -0.91
C ALA A 82 -0.97 -11.02 -2.21
N GLY A 83 -0.55 -10.34 -3.26
CA GLY A 83 -0.43 -10.84 -4.63
C GLY A 83 -1.72 -10.66 -5.45
N ARG A 84 -1.57 -10.62 -6.78
CA ARG A 84 -2.66 -10.35 -7.73
C ARG A 84 -3.89 -11.25 -7.51
N ARG A 85 -3.65 -12.57 -7.55
CA ARG A 85 -4.71 -13.59 -7.46
C ARG A 85 -5.45 -13.53 -6.12
N GLU A 86 -4.71 -13.38 -5.01
CA GLU A 86 -5.28 -13.37 -3.67
C GLU A 86 -6.12 -12.12 -3.45
N THR A 87 -5.58 -10.96 -3.85
CA THR A 87 -6.25 -9.67 -3.78
C THR A 87 -7.58 -9.68 -4.55
N LEU A 88 -7.56 -10.08 -5.82
CA LEU A 88 -8.76 -10.11 -6.67
C LEU A 88 -9.81 -11.11 -6.13
N ARG A 89 -9.36 -12.29 -5.70
CA ARG A 89 -10.27 -13.28 -5.09
C ARG A 89 -10.94 -12.71 -3.85
N TRP A 90 -10.17 -12.15 -2.92
CA TRP A 90 -10.70 -11.62 -1.67
C TRP A 90 -11.69 -10.47 -1.92
N LEU A 91 -11.37 -9.53 -2.81
CA LEU A 91 -12.27 -8.43 -3.18
C LEU A 91 -13.60 -8.97 -3.72
N SER A 92 -13.54 -9.95 -4.63
CA SER A 92 -14.74 -10.57 -5.20
C SER A 92 -15.57 -11.30 -4.14
N GLU A 93 -14.95 -12.08 -3.26
CA GLU A 93 -15.63 -12.85 -2.21
C GLU A 93 -16.24 -11.98 -1.11
N ASN A 94 -15.73 -10.76 -0.91
CA ASN A 94 -16.20 -9.82 0.12
C ASN A 94 -17.10 -8.70 -0.43
N GLY A 95 -17.57 -8.81 -1.68
CA GLY A 95 -18.56 -7.89 -2.27
C GLY A 95 -17.99 -6.59 -2.84
N HIS A 96 -16.68 -6.48 -3.01
CA HIS A 96 -15.99 -5.36 -3.65
C HIS A 96 -15.84 -5.58 -5.17
N THR A 97 -16.97 -5.87 -5.83
CA THR A 97 -17.00 -6.30 -7.24
C THR A 97 -16.54 -5.21 -8.20
N ASP A 98 -16.89 -3.95 -7.94
CA ASP A 98 -16.54 -2.82 -8.80
C ASP A 98 -15.03 -2.53 -8.72
N GLU A 99 -14.46 -2.58 -7.51
CA GLU A 99 -13.02 -2.43 -7.29
C GLU A 99 -12.25 -3.59 -7.92
N CYS A 100 -12.75 -4.82 -7.77
CA CYS A 100 -12.17 -5.99 -8.41
C CYS A 100 -12.18 -5.86 -9.95
N ALA A 101 -13.28 -5.38 -10.53
CA ALA A 101 -13.40 -5.17 -11.97
C ALA A 101 -12.44 -4.08 -12.47
N HIS A 102 -12.37 -2.95 -11.77
CA HIS A 102 -11.46 -1.86 -12.12
C HIS A 102 -9.98 -2.28 -12.03
N LEU A 103 -9.59 -2.98 -10.96
CA LEU A 103 -8.22 -3.49 -10.83
C LEU A 103 -7.89 -4.54 -11.89
N SER A 104 -8.85 -5.38 -12.28
CA SER A 104 -8.66 -6.36 -13.36
C SER A 104 -8.44 -5.67 -14.71
N ASP A 105 -9.20 -4.61 -14.99
CA ASP A 105 -9.04 -3.79 -16.19
C ASP A 105 -7.69 -3.05 -16.19
N TRP A 106 -7.33 -2.41 -15.07
CA TRP A 106 -6.03 -1.74 -14.89
C TRP A 106 -4.84 -2.67 -15.14
N LEU A 107 -4.92 -3.92 -14.63
CA LEU A 107 -3.91 -4.96 -14.88
C LEU A 107 -3.81 -5.36 -16.36
N SER A 108 -4.90 -5.22 -17.13
CA SER A 108 -4.96 -5.63 -18.54
C SER A 108 -4.45 -4.55 -19.52
N GLN A 109 -4.49 -3.29 -19.10
CA GLN A 109 -4.10 -2.13 -19.92
C GLN A 109 -2.63 -1.74 -19.76
N THR A 110 -1.99 -2.17 -18.67
CA THR A 110 -0.61 -1.82 -18.37
C THR A 110 0.33 -2.85 -19.01
N GLU A 111 1.26 -2.44 -19.88
CA GLU A 111 2.08 -3.35 -20.70
C GLU A 111 2.93 -4.34 -19.89
N ASP A 112 3.31 -4.00 -18.66
CA ASP A 112 3.58 -4.96 -17.59
C ASP A 112 3.76 -4.12 -16.31
N PRO A 113 2.77 -4.01 -15.41
CA PRO A 113 3.11 -3.64 -14.06
C PRO A 113 3.72 -4.92 -13.52
N GLU A 114 5.05 -5.05 -13.58
CA GLU A 114 5.73 -6.12 -12.86
C GLU A 114 5.49 -5.88 -11.36
N ILE A 115 4.26 -6.10 -10.86
CA ILE A 115 3.88 -5.92 -9.46
C ILE A 115 4.80 -6.77 -8.61
N GLU A 116 5.16 -7.95 -9.12
CA GLU A 116 6.10 -8.87 -8.50
C GLU A 116 7.53 -8.34 -8.50
N ASP A 117 8.00 -7.66 -9.56
CA ASP A 117 9.35 -7.08 -9.59
C ASP A 117 9.42 -5.72 -8.88
N TRP A 118 8.35 -4.92 -8.92
CA TRP A 118 8.14 -3.75 -8.07
C TRP A 118 8.10 -4.17 -6.61
N ALA A 119 7.31 -5.19 -6.26
CA ALA A 119 7.26 -5.75 -4.91
C ALA A 119 8.62 -6.23 -4.45
N ARG A 120 9.36 -6.91 -5.33
CA ARG A 120 10.73 -7.36 -5.06
C ARG A 120 11.66 -6.18 -4.85
N GLN A 121 11.68 -5.22 -5.78
CA GLN A 121 12.50 -4.00 -5.70
C GLN A 121 12.22 -3.21 -4.41
N VAL A 122 10.94 -3.05 -4.05
CA VAL A 122 10.50 -2.30 -2.87
C VAL A 122 10.89 -3.02 -1.57
N ARG A 123 10.78 -4.36 -1.54
CA ARG A 123 11.26 -5.17 -0.41
C ARG A 123 12.77 -5.16 -0.28
N ASP A 124 13.46 -5.25 -1.41
CA ASP A 124 14.92 -5.30 -1.47
C ASP A 124 15.56 -3.91 -1.36
N TYR A 125 14.78 -2.81 -1.48
CA TYR A 125 15.30 -1.45 -1.50
C TYR A 125 16.18 -1.13 -0.29
N PHE A 126 15.79 -1.65 0.88
CA PHE A 126 16.51 -1.43 2.13
C PHE A 126 17.54 -2.53 2.43
N TYR A 127 17.71 -3.53 1.56
CA TYR A 127 18.54 -4.69 1.82
C TYR A 127 19.56 -4.92 0.70
N SER A 128 20.74 -5.43 1.08
CA SER A 128 21.74 -5.90 0.12
C SER A 128 21.23 -7.14 -0.62
N PRO A 129 21.85 -7.52 -1.74
CA PRO A 129 21.57 -8.80 -2.41
C PRO A 129 21.71 -10.03 -1.50
N ASP A 130 22.50 -9.93 -0.43
CA ASP A 130 22.71 -10.99 0.57
C ASP A 130 21.72 -10.91 1.76
N GLY A 131 20.72 -10.02 1.70
CA GLY A 131 19.70 -9.84 2.74
C GLY A 131 20.11 -8.99 3.95
N VAL A 132 21.27 -8.34 3.91
CA VAL A 132 21.73 -7.40 4.96
C VAL A 132 21.02 -6.06 4.84
N LEU A 133 20.40 -5.57 5.90
CA LEU A 133 19.80 -4.23 5.96
C LEU A 133 20.88 -3.16 5.69
N LEU A 134 20.65 -2.29 4.70
CA LEU A 134 21.55 -1.23 4.23
C LEU A 134 21.31 0.13 4.89
N LEU A 135 20.55 0.17 5.99
CA LEU A 135 20.39 1.39 6.77
C LEU A 135 21.67 1.61 7.59
N ASP A 136 22.32 2.76 7.41
CA ASP A 136 23.43 3.17 8.27
C ASP A 136 22.97 3.14 9.75
N GLU A 137 23.81 2.60 10.63
CA GLU A 137 23.62 2.76 12.07
C GLU A 137 23.77 4.26 12.39
N LEU A 138 22.63 4.96 12.56
CA LEU A 138 22.59 6.35 13.02
C LEU A 138 23.17 6.51 14.44
#